data_AF-A0A413VW99-F1
#
_entry.id   AF-A0A413VW99-F1
#
_cell.length_a   1.000
_cell.length_b   1.000
_cell.length_c   1.000
_cell.angle_alpha   90.00
_cell.angle_beta   90.00
_cell.angle_gamma   90.00
#
_symmetry.space_group_name_H-M   'P 1'
#
loop_
_entity.id
_entity.type
_entity.pdbx_description
1 polymer ?
#
loop_
_entity_poly.entity_id
_entity_poly.type
_entity_poly.pdbx_seq_one_letter_code
_entity_poly.pdbx_strand_id
1 'polypeptide(L)'
;MCIRILNYFLLCLVTLFMSCSAPKEVLYLQDITSLKEENIDKNYEVIIHKDDLLAILVNSKDPELALPFNMPLVSYQIGSQNLGQQRLLGYLVDQNGDIDFPILGKLHVEGLTRMQVTELIKQKLISED
;
A
#
# COMPACT_ATOMS: atom_id res chain seq x y z
N MET A 1 11.51 -46.29 65.31
CA MET A 1 11.25 -44.88 64.91
C MET A 1 11.51 -44.64 63.42
N CYS A 2 12.62 -45.16 62.87
CA CYS A 2 13.00 -45.00 61.45
C CYS A 2 11.99 -45.54 60.42
N ILE A 3 11.30 -46.66 60.68
CA ILE A 3 10.33 -47.25 59.74
C ILE A 3 9.09 -46.37 59.53
N ARG A 4 8.63 -45.65 60.58
CA ARG A 4 7.48 -44.73 60.46
C ARG A 4 7.85 -43.49 59.65
N ILE A 5 9.08 -42.98 59.82
CA ILE A 5 9.62 -41.83 59.08
C ILE A 5 9.82 -42.18 57.60
N LEU A 6 10.33 -43.40 57.30
CA LEU A 6 10.47 -43.89 55.93
C LEU A 6 9.10 -44.03 55.23
N ASN A 7 8.07 -44.45 55.96
CA ASN A 7 6.71 -44.57 55.42
C ASN A 7 6.07 -43.20 55.15
N TYR A 8 6.31 -42.19 55.99
CA TYR A 8 5.88 -40.81 55.73
C TYR A 8 6.63 -40.19 54.54
N PHE A 9 7.91 -40.50 54.39
CA PHE A 9 8.69 -40.06 53.24
C PHE A 9 8.19 -40.70 51.93
N LEU A 10 7.89 -42.00 51.97
CA LEU A 10 7.30 -42.72 50.83
C LEU A 10 5.92 -42.16 50.45
N LEU A 11 5.07 -41.85 51.45
CA LEU A 11 3.76 -41.24 51.23
C LEU A 11 3.87 -39.85 50.60
N CYS A 12 4.81 -39.03 51.06
CA CYS A 12 5.10 -37.71 50.49
C CYS A 12 5.57 -37.82 49.04
N LEU A 13 6.45 -38.79 48.75
CA LEU A 13 6.95 -39.07 47.40
C LEU A 13 5.82 -39.44 46.43
N VAL A 14 4.84 -40.25 46.87
CA VAL A 14 3.69 -40.64 46.04
C VAL A 14 2.79 -39.43 45.71
N THR A 15 2.59 -38.51 46.65
CA THR A 15 1.76 -37.31 46.41
C THR A 15 2.37 -36.34 45.40
N LEU A 16 3.69 -36.29 45.30
CA LEU A 16 4.39 -35.41 44.35
C LEU A 16 4.22 -35.86 42.88
N PHE A 17 3.96 -37.15 42.63
CA PHE A 17 3.73 -37.66 41.28
C PHE A 17 2.29 -37.45 40.75
N MET A 18 1.34 -37.04 41.61
CA MET A 18 -0.06 -36.82 41.21
C MET A 18 -0.32 -35.41 40.63
N SER A 19 0.67 -34.51 40.65
CA SER A 19 0.51 -33.14 40.12
C SER A 19 0.92 -32.99 38.64
N CYS A 20 1.19 -34.07 37.92
CA CYS A 20 1.56 -34.02 36.51
C CYS A 20 0.32 -33.85 35.62
N SER A 21 -0.17 -32.61 35.50
CA SER A 21 -1.15 -32.25 34.47
C SER A 21 -0.40 -31.77 33.23
N ALA A 22 -0.58 -32.46 32.09
CA ALA A 22 -0.08 -31.97 30.81
C ALA A 22 -0.68 -30.57 30.53
N PRO A 23 0.10 -29.58 30.07
CA PRO A 23 -0.47 -28.33 29.61
C PRO A 23 -1.41 -28.68 28.45
N LYS A 24 -2.72 -28.44 28.63
CA LYS A 24 -3.67 -28.54 27.53
C LYS A 24 -3.19 -27.55 26.49
N GLU A 25 -2.83 -28.05 25.31
CA GLU A 25 -2.51 -27.24 24.14
C GLU A 25 -3.61 -26.19 24.00
N VAL A 26 -3.27 -24.94 24.34
CA VAL A 26 -4.09 -23.81 23.96
C VAL A 26 -3.90 -23.65 22.45
N LEU A 27 -4.68 -24.42 21.69
CA LEU A 27 -4.95 -24.09 20.30
C LEU A 27 -5.70 -22.76 20.33
N TYR A 28 -4.92 -21.67 20.36
CA TYR A 28 -5.38 -20.31 20.12
C TYR A 28 -5.95 -20.28 18.71
N LEU A 29 -7.24 -20.60 18.57
CA LEU A 29 -8.13 -20.39 17.42
C LEU A 29 -9.53 -20.99 17.73
N GLN A 30 -9.96 -20.93 18.99
CA GLN A 30 -11.33 -21.25 19.40
C GLN A 30 -12.19 -20.04 19.10
N ASP A 31 -12.57 -19.88 17.82
CA ASP A 31 -13.65 -19.02 17.28
C ASP A 31 -13.42 -18.62 15.80
N ILE A 32 -12.60 -19.33 15.03
CA ILE A 32 -12.69 -19.22 13.56
C ILE A 32 -13.90 -19.99 13.04
N THR A 33 -15.08 -19.51 13.40
CA THR A 33 -16.34 -19.89 12.80
C THR A 33 -16.28 -19.47 11.33
N SER A 34 -15.88 -20.41 10.49
CA SER A 34 -15.47 -20.21 9.10
C SER A 34 -14.27 -19.26 8.97
N LEU A 35 -13.17 -19.76 8.39
CA LEU A 35 -12.48 -18.95 7.40
C LEU A 35 -13.52 -18.69 6.30
N LYS A 36 -14.43 -17.74 6.55
CA LYS A 36 -15.15 -17.08 5.49
C LYS A 36 -14.00 -16.48 4.72
N GLU A 37 -13.72 -17.08 3.56
CA GLU A 37 -13.00 -16.40 2.51
C GLU A 37 -13.83 -15.14 2.31
N GLU A 38 -13.53 -14.08 3.08
CA GLU A 38 -14.00 -12.78 2.72
C GLU A 38 -13.49 -12.64 1.30
N ASN A 39 -14.42 -12.58 0.36
CA ASN A 39 -14.11 -12.06 -0.94
C ASN A 39 -13.64 -10.64 -0.64
N ILE A 40 -12.34 -10.50 -0.37
CA ILE A 40 -11.65 -9.24 -0.49
C ILE A 40 -11.99 -8.87 -1.91
N ASP A 41 -12.86 -7.87 -2.04
CA ASP A 41 -13.19 -7.32 -3.33
C ASP A 41 -11.86 -6.92 -3.94
N LYS A 42 -11.35 -7.75 -4.85
CA LYS A 42 -10.06 -7.54 -5.49
C LYS A 42 -10.09 -6.30 -6.36
N ASN A 43 -11.26 -5.68 -6.50
CA ASN A 43 -11.48 -4.43 -7.17
C ASN A 43 -11.34 -3.22 -6.23
N TYR A 44 -10.26 -3.15 -5.45
CA TYR A 44 -9.87 -1.90 -4.82
C TYR A 44 -9.35 -0.95 -5.91
N GLU A 45 -10.25 -0.13 -6.45
CA GLU A 45 -9.88 0.88 -7.43
C GLU A 45 -9.26 2.09 -6.69
N VAL A 46 -8.03 2.44 -7.06
CA VAL A 46 -7.33 3.57 -6.43
C VAL A 46 -7.95 4.88 -6.91
N ILE A 47 -8.56 5.60 -5.97
CA ILE A 47 -9.13 6.93 -6.15
C ILE A 47 -8.07 7.97 -5.82
N ILE A 48 -8.03 9.04 -6.61
CA ILE A 48 -7.11 10.16 -6.44
C ILE A 48 -7.61 11.10 -5.34
N HIS A 49 -6.70 11.54 -4.48
CA HIS A 49 -6.94 12.46 -3.38
C HIS A 49 -6.04 13.69 -3.48
N LYS A 50 -6.34 14.70 -2.65
CA LYS A 50 -5.48 15.87 -2.46
C LYS A 50 -4.10 15.44 -1.98
N ASP A 51 -3.09 16.21 -2.39
CA ASP A 51 -1.68 15.96 -2.10
C ASP A 51 -1.09 14.69 -2.75
N ASP A 52 -1.87 13.97 -3.58
CA ASP A 52 -1.32 12.91 -4.44
C ASP A 52 -0.43 13.50 -5.54
N LEU A 53 0.61 12.75 -5.91
CA LEU A 53 1.50 13.10 -7.01
C LEU A 53 1.23 12.19 -8.22
N LEU A 54 0.66 12.77 -9.27
CA LEU A 54 0.28 12.05 -10.48
C LEU A 54 1.39 12.08 -11.53
N ALA A 55 1.89 10.91 -11.90
CA ALA A 55 2.76 10.75 -13.07
C ALA A 55 1.92 10.57 -14.34
N ILE A 56 1.98 11.54 -15.24
CA ILE A 56 1.23 11.51 -16.50
C ILE A 56 2.24 11.58 -17.65
N LEU A 57 2.16 10.60 -18.56
CA LEU A 57 3.00 10.52 -19.75
C LEU A 57 2.10 10.51 -20.98
N VAL A 58 2.25 11.51 -21.84
CA VAL A 58 1.51 11.61 -23.12
C VAL A 58 2.40 11.06 -24.22
N ASN A 59 1.85 10.16 -25.03
CA ASN A 59 2.53 9.63 -26.21
C ASN A 59 1.71 9.96 -27.45
N SER A 60 2.38 10.33 -28.53
CA SER A 60 1.77 10.62 -29.83
C SER A 60 2.58 9.94 -30.93
N LYS A 61 1.95 9.77 -32.10
CA LYS A 61 2.65 9.31 -33.31
C LYS A 61 3.73 10.31 -33.74
N ASP A 62 3.45 11.60 -33.52
CA ASP A 62 4.43 12.66 -33.67
C ASP A 62 4.92 13.07 -32.27
N PRO A 63 6.17 12.75 -31.90
CA PRO A 63 6.69 13.06 -30.58
C PRO A 63 6.75 14.56 -30.31
N GLU A 64 6.88 15.41 -31.33
CA GLU A 64 6.94 16.87 -31.16
C GLU A 64 5.65 17.44 -30.58
N LEU A 65 4.51 16.83 -30.92
CA LEU A 65 3.20 17.21 -30.37
C LEU A 65 3.03 16.79 -28.90
N ALA A 66 3.76 15.78 -28.44
CA ALA A 66 3.70 15.31 -27.05
C ALA A 66 4.67 16.05 -26.12
N LEU A 67 5.70 16.72 -26.69
CA LEU A 67 6.72 17.44 -25.91
C LEU A 67 6.14 18.44 -24.91
N PRO A 68 5.14 19.28 -25.25
CA PRO A 68 4.62 20.27 -24.30
C PRO A 68 3.94 19.65 -23.08
N PHE A 69 3.42 18.43 -23.19
CA PHE A 69 2.67 17.74 -22.14
C PHE A 69 3.57 16.90 -21.21
N ASN A 70 4.78 16.58 -21.66
CA ASN A 70 5.74 15.80 -20.91
C ASN A 70 6.77 16.75 -20.28
N MET A 71 6.67 16.96 -18.97
CA MET A 71 7.58 17.87 -18.25
C MET A 71 9.04 17.43 -18.45
N PRO A 72 9.97 18.35 -18.81
CA PRO A 72 11.36 18.00 -19.03
C PRO A 72 11.97 17.40 -17.77
N LEU A 73 12.70 16.30 -17.95
CA LEU A 73 13.37 15.59 -16.87
C LEU A 73 14.52 16.47 -16.36
N VAL A 74 14.34 17.11 -15.20
CA VAL A 74 15.39 17.93 -14.59
C VAL A 74 16.38 17.00 -13.88
N SER A 75 17.57 16.83 -14.45
CA SER A 75 18.70 16.19 -13.75
C SER A 75 19.37 17.22 -12.86
N TYR A 76 19.20 17.09 -11.54
CA TYR A 76 19.99 17.86 -10.59
C TYR A 76 21.33 17.14 -10.37
N GLN A 77 22.44 17.70 -10.88
CA GLN A 77 23.78 17.28 -10.51
C GLN A 77 24.14 17.89 -9.14
N ILE A 78 23.91 17.13 -8.07
CA ILE A 78 24.44 17.45 -6.73
C ILE A 78 25.59 16.46 -6.44
N GLY A 79 26.82 16.97 -6.44
CA GLY A 79 28.02 16.24 -6.03
C GLY A 79 28.69 15.39 -7.12
N SER A 80 30.00 15.24 -7.01
CA SER A 80 30.92 14.58 -7.96
C SER A 80 30.80 13.04 -8.01
N GLN A 81 29.58 12.51 -8.04
CA GLN A 81 29.33 11.08 -8.22
C GLN A 81 28.16 10.93 -9.22
N ASN A 82 28.52 10.48 -10.42
CA ASN A 82 27.63 10.20 -11.53
C ASN A 82 26.55 9.18 -11.14
N LEU A 83 25.31 9.64 -10.93
CA LEU A 83 24.08 8.93 -11.25
C LEU A 83 22.98 9.98 -11.31
N GLY A 84 22.79 10.56 -12.50
CA GLY A 84 21.65 11.44 -12.78
C GLY A 84 20.36 10.64 -12.62
N GLN A 85 19.80 10.64 -11.41
CA GLN A 85 18.52 10.01 -11.15
C GLN A 85 17.46 10.86 -11.84
N GLN A 86 17.04 10.41 -13.01
CA GLN A 86 15.96 10.98 -13.80
C GLN A 86 14.68 10.89 -12.95
N ARG A 87 14.37 11.93 -12.18
CA ARG A 87 13.12 11.99 -11.42
C ARG A 87 12.02 12.39 -12.37
N LEU A 88 11.04 11.51 -12.54
CA LEU A 88 9.80 11.86 -13.21
C LEU A 88 9.10 12.93 -12.36
N LEU A 89 9.04 14.15 -12.86
CA LEU A 89 8.25 15.21 -12.24
C LEU A 89 6.77 14.87 -12.44
N GLY A 90 6.02 14.81 -11.35
CA GLY A 90 4.58 14.56 -11.36
C GLY A 90 3.77 15.83 -11.10
N TYR A 91 2.47 15.74 -11.32
CA TYR A 91 1.50 16.79 -11.06
C TYR A 91 0.92 16.61 -9.66
N LEU A 92 1.13 17.59 -8.78
CA LEU A 92 0.59 17.57 -7.42
C LEU A 92 -0.89 17.96 -7.45
N VAL A 93 -1.76 17.14 -6.86
CA VAL A 93 -3.17 17.47 -6.67
C VAL A 93 -3.28 18.52 -5.57
N ASP A 94 -3.78 19.69 -5.92
CA ASP A 94 -3.89 20.81 -4.99
C ASP A 94 -5.03 20.61 -3.96
N GLN A 95 -5.18 21.58 -3.06
CA GLN A 95 -6.19 21.55 -2.00
C GLN A 95 -7.64 21.69 -2.52
N ASN A 96 -7.82 22.09 -3.78
CA ASN A 96 -9.12 22.11 -4.46
C ASN A 96 -9.42 20.79 -5.20
N GLY A 97 -8.46 19.86 -5.23
CA GLY A 97 -8.59 18.61 -5.97
C GLY A 97 -8.17 18.73 -7.44
N ASP A 98 -7.45 19.79 -7.80
CA ASP A 98 -7.07 20.10 -9.18
C ASP A 98 -5.58 19.84 -9.45
N ILE A 99 -5.23 19.53 -10.70
CA ILE A 99 -3.86 19.59 -11.22
C ILE A 99 -3.74 20.70 -12.27
N ASP A 100 -2.57 21.34 -12.36
CA ASP A 100 -2.24 22.29 -13.44
C ASP A 100 -1.51 21.55 -14.55
N PHE A 101 -2.23 21.21 -15.63
CA PHE A 101 -1.71 20.41 -16.74
C PHE A 101 -1.33 21.29 -17.94
N PRO A 102 -0.20 21.04 -18.63
CA PRO A 102 0.26 21.91 -19.71
C PRO A 102 -0.79 22.04 -20.81
N ILE A 103 -0.95 23.27 -21.31
CA ILE A 103 -1.92 23.67 -22.37
C ILE A 103 -3.38 23.57 -21.92
N LEU A 104 -3.81 22.43 -21.36
CA LEU A 104 -5.19 22.17 -20.93
C LEU A 104 -5.58 22.94 -19.64
N GLY A 105 -4.60 23.48 -18.93
CA GLY A 105 -4.77 24.25 -17.70
C GLY A 105 -5.22 23.40 -16.51
N LYS A 106 -6.06 23.98 -15.65
CA LYS A 106 -6.55 23.33 -14.44
C LYS A 106 -7.54 22.21 -14.76
N LEU A 107 -7.29 21.03 -14.21
CA LEU A 107 -8.14 19.85 -14.34
C LEU A 107 -8.50 19.30 -12.95
N HIS A 108 -9.80 19.15 -12.68
CA HIS A 108 -10.27 18.52 -11.44
C HIS A 108 -10.10 17.00 -11.53
N VAL A 109 -9.38 16.40 -10.58
CA VAL A 109 -9.02 14.97 -10.57
C VAL A 109 -9.32 14.25 -9.25
N GLU A 110 -9.60 14.98 -8.17
CA GLU A 110 -10.03 14.40 -6.90
C GLU A 110 -11.29 13.54 -7.09
N GLY A 111 -11.32 12.37 -6.45
CA GLY A 111 -12.44 11.45 -6.55
C GLY A 111 -12.47 10.64 -7.85
N LEU A 112 -11.60 10.93 -8.82
CA LEU A 112 -11.49 10.17 -10.05
C LEU A 112 -10.52 9.00 -9.89
N THR A 113 -10.75 7.97 -10.70
CA THR A 113 -9.83 6.84 -10.83
C THR A 113 -8.80 7.16 -11.91
N ARG A 114 -7.68 6.43 -11.92
CA ARG A 114 -6.62 6.59 -12.93
C ARG A 114 -7.17 6.49 -14.37
N MET A 115 -8.13 5.58 -14.58
CA MET A 115 -8.78 5.37 -15.88
C MET A 115 -9.63 6.59 -16.28
N GLN A 116 -10.39 7.14 -15.34
CA GLN A 116 -11.23 8.31 -15.57
C GLN A 116 -10.40 9.55 -15.87
N VAL A 117 -9.28 9.79 -15.17
CA VAL A 117 -8.37 10.90 -15.48
C VAL A 117 -7.73 10.73 -16.86
N THR A 118 -7.36 9.51 -17.23
CA THR A 118 -6.82 9.23 -18.58
C THR A 118 -7.82 9.60 -19.66
N GLU A 119 -9.09 9.21 -19.47
CA GLU A 119 -10.17 9.52 -20.41
C GLU A 119 -10.49 11.03 -20.45
N LEU A 120 -10.52 11.71 -19.30
CA LEU A 120 -10.69 13.15 -19.20
C LEU A 120 -9.63 13.92 -20.02
N ILE A 121 -8.35 13.57 -19.83
CA ILE A 121 -7.24 14.22 -20.54
C ILE A 121 -7.34 13.93 -22.04
N LYS A 122 -7.62 12.68 -22.41
CA LYS A 122 -7.77 12.29 -23.82
C LYS A 122 -8.90 13.05 -24.51
N GLN A 123 -10.04 13.20 -23.86
CA GLN A 123 -11.17 13.96 -24.39
C GLN A 123 -10.80 15.43 -24.61
N LYS A 124 -10.12 16.05 -23.64
CA LYS A 124 -9.65 17.44 -23.76
C LYS A 124 -8.66 17.64 -24.90
N LEU A 125 -7.71 16.72 -25.05
CA LEU A 125 -6.74 16.74 -26.15
C LEU A 125 -7.40 16.64 -27.53
N ILE A 126 -8.53 15.94 -27.64
CA ILE A 126 -9.26 15.81 -28.91
C ILE A 126 -10.19 17.01 -29.15
N SER A 127 -10.75 17.62 -28.10
CA SER A 127 -11.73 18.69 -28.21
C SER A 127 -11.15 20.09 -28.38
N GLU A 128 -9.88 20.28 -28.00
CA GLU A 128 -9.18 21.57 -28.10
C GLU A 128 -8.39 21.72 -29.42
N ASP A 129 -8.56 20.79 -30.38
CA ASP A 129 -8.22 20.93 -31.81
C ASP A 129 -9.30 21.71 -32.59
#